data_AF-A0A5J4WCU1-F1
#
_entry.id   AF-A0A5J4WCU1-F1
#
_cell.length_a   1.000
_cell.length_b   1.000
_cell.length_c   1.000
_cell.angle_alpha   90.00
_cell.angle_beta   90.00
_cell.angle_gamma   90.00
#
_symmetry.space_group_name_H-M   'P 1'
#
loop_
_entity.id
_entity.type
_entity.pdbx_description
1 polymer ?
#
loop_
_entity_poly.entity_id
_entity_poly.type
_entity_poly.pdbx_seq_one_letter_code
_entity_poly.pdbx_strand_id
1 'polypeptide(L)'
;MSAEDSEECRLDGFLSFSIQIIMGSFAFASLIIKWRQETPRRAPLIWLFDTLKQGSGLLLQHFTNLLFSIIAGQYLHQNSCAWYMCSHIVDSIVGVFCCWILHSFLLRIVSKYQPRFDRLRSGEYGDPISLFTFFMQLNTWWTIISLV
;
A
#
# COMPACT_ATOMS: atom_id res chain seq x y z
N MET A 1 -9.02 41.10 -19.23
CA MET A 1 -8.34 39.79 -19.26
C MET A 1 -9.09 38.93 -18.24
N SER A 2 -10.32 38.54 -18.58
CA SER A 2 -10.72 37.36 -19.37
C SER A 2 -10.73 36.09 -18.51
N ALA A 3 -11.97 35.69 -18.22
CA ALA A 3 -12.45 34.38 -17.78
C ALA A 3 -11.97 33.87 -16.43
N GLU A 4 -12.94 33.47 -15.60
CA GLU A 4 -12.78 32.45 -14.58
C GLU A 4 -11.79 31.42 -15.06
N ASP A 5 -10.67 31.25 -14.33
CA ASP A 5 -9.90 30.02 -14.41
C ASP A 5 -10.90 28.90 -14.12
N SER A 6 -11.42 28.27 -15.18
CA SER A 6 -11.94 26.93 -15.09
C SER A 6 -10.82 26.13 -14.44
N GLU A 7 -10.93 25.87 -13.14
CA GLU A 7 -10.00 25.06 -12.35
C GLU A 7 -9.96 23.66 -12.99
N GLU A 8 -9.22 23.52 -14.08
CA GLU A 8 -8.92 22.25 -14.69
C GLU A 8 -8.13 21.47 -13.65
N CYS A 9 -8.75 20.42 -13.15
CA CYS A 9 -8.12 19.68 -12.09
C CYS A 9 -6.90 18.95 -12.62
N ARG A 10 -5.72 19.37 -12.14
CA ARG A 10 -4.44 18.77 -12.51
C ARG A 10 -3.98 17.77 -11.45
N LEU A 11 -3.86 16.52 -11.87
CA LEU A 11 -3.32 15.44 -11.03
C LEU A 11 -1.86 15.70 -10.59
N ASP A 12 -1.11 16.47 -11.37
CA ASP A 12 0.29 16.86 -11.12
C ASP A 12 0.43 18.23 -10.42
N GLY A 13 -0.67 18.79 -9.92
CA GLY A 13 -0.67 20.09 -9.25
C GLY A 13 0.07 20.08 -7.91
N PHE A 14 0.56 21.26 -7.50
CA PHE A 14 1.21 21.46 -6.20
C PHE A 14 0.34 21.00 -5.01
N LEU A 15 -0.98 21.22 -5.10
CA LEU A 15 -1.93 20.79 -4.08
C LEU A 15 -1.96 19.26 -3.94
N SER A 16 -2.01 18.53 -5.06
CA SER A 16 -2.03 17.06 -5.11
C SER A 16 -0.78 16.48 -4.42
N PHE A 17 0.40 16.99 -4.79
CA PHE A 17 1.68 16.61 -4.18
C PHE A 17 1.72 16.91 -2.67
N SER A 18 1.23 18.08 -2.26
CA SER A 18 1.21 18.49 -0.85
C SER A 18 0.34 17.57 0.00
N ILE A 19 -0.86 17.23 -0.49
CA ILE A 19 -1.77 16.28 0.19
C ILE A 19 -1.10 14.91 0.32
N GLN A 20 -0.45 14.44 -0.74
CA GLN A 20 0.21 13.13 -0.74
C GLN A 20 1.36 13.06 0.29
N ILE A 21 2.18 14.11 0.41
CA ILE A 21 3.23 14.16 1.44
C ILE A 21 2.63 14.14 2.85
N ILE A 22 1.57 14.91 3.08
CA ILE A 22 0.92 15.00 4.40
C ILE A 22 0.37 13.63 4.78
N MET A 23 -0.38 12.97 3.88
CA MET A 23 -0.93 11.64 4.13
C MET A 23 0.16 10.59 4.33
N GLY A 24 1.21 10.60 3.50
CA GLY A 24 2.36 9.70 3.64
C GLY A 24 3.09 9.88 4.98
N SER A 25 3.21 11.12 5.44
CA SER A 25 3.83 11.46 6.73
C SER A 25 3.01 10.91 7.90
N PHE A 26 1.68 11.06 7.88
CA PHE A 26 0.80 10.47 8.90
C PHE A 26 0.85 8.95 8.90
N ALA A 27 0.82 8.33 7.72
CA ALA A 27 0.93 6.88 7.58
C ALA A 27 2.26 6.37 8.16
N PHE A 28 3.39 6.99 7.81
CA PHE A 28 4.70 6.60 8.32
C PHE A 28 4.85 6.85 9.83
N ALA A 29 4.36 7.98 10.33
CA ALA A 29 4.35 8.27 11.76
C ALA A 29 3.57 7.20 12.54
N SER A 30 2.44 6.71 12.01
CA SER A 30 1.67 5.63 12.63
C SER A 30 2.49 4.34 12.78
N LEU A 31 3.32 4.00 11.79
CA LEU A 31 4.20 2.81 11.84
C LEU A 31 5.29 2.96 12.90
N ILE A 32 5.87 4.16 13.03
CA ILE A 32 6.86 4.45 14.07
C ILE A 32 6.21 4.37 15.45
N ILE A 33 5.04 5.00 15.65
CA ILE A 33 4.32 4.97 16.93
C ILE A 33 4.02 3.53 17.33
N LYS A 34 3.49 2.73 16.40
CA LYS A 34 3.18 1.31 16.62
C LYS A 34 4.43 0.52 17.03
N TRP A 35 5.55 0.72 16.33
CA TRP A 35 6.82 0.05 16.66
C TRP A 35 7.37 0.45 18.03
N ARG A 36 7.21 1.72 18.43
CA ARG A 36 7.65 2.18 19.76
C ARG A 36 6.80 1.60 20.90
N GLN A 37 5.52 1.34 20.64
CA GLN A 37 4.54 0.79 21.61
C GLN A 37 4.53 -0.75 21.67
N GLU A 38 5.04 -1.45 20.64
CA GLU A 38 5.10 -2.91 20.60
C GLU A 38 5.95 -3.48 21.75
N THR A 39 5.39 -4.45 22.48
CA THR A 39 6.05 -5.14 23.60
C THR A 39 5.90 -6.66 23.42
N PRO A 40 6.99 -7.43 23.17
CA PRO A 40 8.37 -7.00 22.99
C PRO A 40 8.58 -6.23 21.67
N ARG A 41 9.54 -5.31 21.64
CA ARG A 41 9.82 -4.50 20.45
C ARG A 41 10.46 -5.35 19.35
N ARG A 42 9.91 -5.31 18.14
CA ARG A 42 10.47 -5.96 16.95
C ARG A 42 11.87 -5.43 16.63
N ALA A 43 12.78 -6.31 16.24
CA ALA A 43 14.13 -5.91 15.85
C ALA A 43 14.10 -4.87 14.70
N PRO A 44 14.96 -3.83 14.74
CA PRO A 44 14.87 -2.69 13.83
C PRO A 44 15.01 -3.09 12.35
N LEU A 45 15.83 -4.11 12.07
CA LEU A 45 16.03 -4.60 10.71
C LEU A 45 14.78 -5.33 10.18
N ILE A 46 14.14 -6.16 11.01
CA ILE A 46 12.87 -6.83 10.65
C ILE A 46 11.77 -5.79 10.42
N TRP A 47 11.68 -4.78 11.30
CA TRP A 47 10.75 -3.67 11.14
C TRP A 47 10.99 -2.90 9.84
N LEU A 48 12.25 -2.68 9.44
CA LEU A 48 12.58 -2.06 8.17
C LEU A 48 12.05 -2.89 6.99
N PHE A 49 12.29 -4.20 6.97
CA PHE A 49 11.76 -5.07 5.92
C PHE A 49 10.22 -5.08 5.87
N ASP A 50 9.55 -5.11 7.02
CA ASP A 50 8.08 -5.04 7.07
C ASP A 50 7.54 -3.69 6.59
N THR A 51 8.24 -2.60 6.91
CA THR A 51 7.90 -1.25 6.46
C THR A 51 8.15 -1.08 4.96
N LEU A 52 9.21 -1.68 4.42
CA LEU A 52 9.50 -1.70 2.99
C LEU A 52 8.42 -2.46 2.20
N LYS A 53 7.90 -3.58 2.72
CA LYS A 53 6.75 -4.27 2.12
C LYS A 53 5.51 -3.36 2.06
N GLN A 54 5.21 -2.66 3.15
CA GLN A 54 4.06 -1.73 3.20
C GLN A 54 4.25 -0.53 2.26
N GLY A 55 5.44 0.08 2.25
CA GLY A 55 5.76 1.22 1.40
C GLY A 55 5.73 0.88 -0.09
N SER A 56 6.29 -0.27 -0.48
CA SER A 56 6.20 -0.74 -1.87
C SER A 56 4.77 -1.07 -2.30
N GLY A 57 3.95 -1.60 -1.40
CA GLY A 57 2.52 -1.81 -1.64
C GLY A 57 1.75 -0.49 -1.85
N LEU A 58 2.03 0.53 -1.04
CA LEU A 58 1.46 1.87 -1.20
C LEU A 58 1.82 2.47 -2.57
N LEU A 59 3.07 2.32 -3.00
CA LEU A 59 3.50 2.80 -4.33
C LEU A 59 2.77 2.08 -5.46
N LEU A 60 2.65 0.75 -5.38
CA LEU A 60 1.91 -0.04 -6.35
C LEU A 60 0.46 0.46 -6.48
N GLN A 61 -0.24 0.61 -5.34
CA GLN A 61 -1.63 1.08 -5.34
C GLN A 61 -1.77 2.51 -5.86
N HIS A 62 -0.85 3.41 -5.48
CA HIS A 62 -0.86 4.79 -5.97
C HIS A 62 -0.80 4.85 -7.50
N PHE A 63 0.10 4.08 -8.12
CA PHE A 63 0.19 4.03 -9.57
C PHE A 63 -1.04 3.38 -10.21
N THR A 64 -1.59 2.32 -9.61
CA THR A 64 -2.86 1.72 -10.09
C THR A 64 -3.99 2.74 -10.11
N ASN A 65 -4.16 3.50 -9.03
CA ASN A 65 -5.20 4.54 -8.93
C ASN A 65 -4.97 5.69 -9.91
N LEU A 66 -3.71 6.10 -10.09
CA LEU A 66 -3.35 7.13 -11.04
C LEU A 66 -3.68 6.68 -12.47
N LEU A 67 -3.29 5.46 -12.85
CA LEU A 67 -3.58 4.88 -14.16
C LEU A 67 -5.09 4.77 -14.40
N PHE A 68 -5.84 4.27 -13.43
CA PHE A 68 -7.30 4.16 -13.53
C PHE A 68 -7.96 5.53 -13.73
N SER A 69 -7.46 6.55 -13.03
CA SER A 69 -7.96 7.93 -13.14
C SER A 69 -7.63 8.59 -14.47
N ILE A 70 -6.44 8.33 -15.03
CA ILE A 70 -6.07 8.78 -16.37
C ILE A 70 -6.98 8.12 -17.42
N ILE A 71 -7.20 6.80 -17.31
CA ILE A 71 -8.08 6.06 -18.23
C ILE A 71 -9.51 6.59 -18.14
N ALA A 72 -10.04 6.79 -16.93
CA ALA A 72 -11.38 7.34 -16.72
C ALA A 72 -11.53 8.76 -17.29
N GLY A 73 -10.50 9.60 -17.13
CA GLY A 73 -10.49 10.94 -17.73
C GLY A 73 -10.46 10.94 -19.25
N GLN A 74 -9.57 10.14 -19.84
CA GLN A 74 -9.34 10.12 -21.29
C GLN A 74 -10.45 9.41 -22.07
N TYR A 75 -10.94 8.26 -21.57
CA TYR A 75 -11.84 7.39 -22.33
C TYR A 75 -13.29 7.44 -21.85
N LEU A 76 -13.55 7.79 -20.58
CA LEU A 76 -14.90 7.85 -20.01
C LEU A 76 -15.41 9.28 -19.84
N HIS A 77 -14.63 10.29 -20.25
CA HIS A 77 -14.91 11.72 -20.12
C HIS A 77 -15.32 12.14 -18.68
N GLN A 78 -14.76 11.47 -17.67
CA GLN A 78 -15.01 11.78 -16.25
C GLN A 78 -13.97 12.77 -15.73
N ASN A 79 -14.26 13.44 -14.60
CA ASN A 79 -13.27 14.26 -13.92
C ASN A 79 -12.21 13.37 -13.26
N SER A 80 -10.99 13.37 -13.79
CA SER A 80 -9.91 12.48 -13.34
C SER A 80 -9.56 12.65 -11.86
N CYS A 81 -9.65 13.86 -11.31
CA CYS A 81 -9.32 14.10 -9.90
C CYS A 81 -10.41 13.63 -8.94
N ALA A 82 -11.68 13.88 -9.29
CA ALA A 82 -12.80 13.36 -8.51
C ALA A 82 -12.75 11.83 -8.49
N TRP A 83 -12.47 11.24 -9.65
CA TRP A 83 -12.30 9.79 -9.77
C TRP A 83 -11.11 9.25 -8.97
N TYR A 84 -9.97 9.93 -9.03
CA TYR A 84 -8.79 9.59 -8.23
C TYR A 84 -9.08 9.63 -6.74
N MET A 85 -9.73 10.70 -6.27
CA MET A 85 -10.09 10.86 -4.86
C MET A 85 -11.08 9.78 -4.41
N CYS A 86 -12.12 9.51 -5.20
CA CYS A 86 -13.09 8.46 -4.89
C CYS A 86 -12.42 7.08 -4.84
N SER A 87 -11.59 6.74 -5.83
CA SER A 87 -10.87 5.46 -5.87
C SER A 87 -9.95 5.32 -4.65
N HIS A 88 -9.20 6.37 -4.31
CA HIS A 88 -8.34 6.38 -3.14
C HIS A 88 -9.11 6.18 -1.82
N ILE A 89 -10.29 6.79 -1.68
CA ILE A 89 -11.16 6.61 -0.49
C ILE A 89 -11.67 5.17 -0.41
N VAL A 90 -12.16 4.64 -1.53
CA VAL A 90 -12.65 3.25 -1.61
C VAL A 90 -11.54 2.28 -1.25
N ASP A 91 -10.33 2.46 -1.78
CA ASP A 91 -9.19 1.60 -1.47
C ASP A 91 -8.77 1.67 0.00
N SER A 92 -8.79 2.86 0.59
CA SER A 92 -8.40 3.04 1.99
C SER A 92 -9.36 2.33 2.96
N ILE A 93 -10.60 2.07 2.52
CA ILE A 93 -11.64 1.43 3.33
C ILE A 93 -11.83 -0.03 2.90
N VAL A 94 -12.37 -0.23 1.71
CA VAL A 94 -12.70 -1.54 1.14
C VAL A 94 -11.42 -2.29 0.79
N GLY A 95 -10.47 -1.60 0.16
CA GLY A 95 -9.24 -2.23 -0.30
C GLY A 95 -8.39 -2.77 0.85
N VAL A 96 -8.16 -1.94 1.87
CA VAL A 96 -7.46 -2.35 3.11
C VAL A 96 -8.19 -3.49 3.82
N PHE A 97 -9.53 -3.46 3.87
CA PHE A 97 -10.31 -4.53 4.48
C PHE A 97 -10.17 -5.86 3.72
N CYS A 98 -10.25 -5.84 2.40
CA CYS A 98 -10.03 -7.02 1.54
C CYS A 98 -8.59 -7.54 1.67
N CYS A 99 -7.59 -6.67 1.65
CA CYS A 99 -6.18 -7.02 1.88
C CYS A 99 -5.99 -7.70 3.24
N TRP A 100 -6.64 -7.19 4.29
CA TRP A 100 -6.60 -7.80 5.61
C TRP A 100 -7.22 -9.20 5.63
N ILE A 101 -8.35 -9.42 4.95
CA ILE A 101 -8.98 -10.75 4.84
C ILE A 101 -8.08 -11.73 4.09
N LEU A 102 -7.60 -11.34 2.90
CA LEU A 102 -6.75 -12.18 2.04
C LEU A 102 -5.44 -12.54 2.74
N HIS A 103 -4.80 -11.56 3.38
CA HIS A 103 -3.57 -11.80 4.14
C HIS A 103 -3.83 -12.71 5.35
N SER A 104 -4.92 -12.49 6.09
CA SER A 104 -5.29 -13.35 7.22
C SER A 104 -5.58 -14.79 6.78
N PHE A 105 -6.25 -14.97 5.64
CA PHE A 105 -6.50 -16.28 5.06
C PHE A 105 -5.20 -16.97 4.63
N LEU A 106 -4.31 -16.25 3.95
CA LEU A 106 -2.98 -16.76 3.58
C LEU A 106 -2.21 -17.23 4.82
N LEU A 107 -2.15 -16.41 5.88
CA LEU A 107 -1.44 -16.77 7.11
C LEU A 107 -2.04 -18.01 7.78
N ARG A 108 -3.37 -18.19 7.75
CA ARG A 108 -4.03 -19.42 8.25
C ARG A 108 -3.67 -20.66 7.43
N ILE A 109 -3.56 -20.53 6.11
CA ILE A 109 -3.10 -21.63 5.25
C ILE A 109 -1.65 -21.98 5.57
N VAL A 110 -0.78 -20.97 5.63
CA VAL A 110 0.64 -21.15 5.94
C VAL A 110 0.82 -21.85 7.29
N SER A 111 0.05 -21.46 8.32
CA SER A 111 0.12 -22.12 9.63
C SER A 111 -0.41 -23.56 9.61
N LYS A 112 -1.41 -23.87 8.77
CA LYS A 112 -2.00 -25.21 8.68
C LYS A 112 -1.07 -26.22 7.99
N TYR A 113 -0.30 -25.76 6.99
CA TYR A 113 0.57 -26.62 6.17
C TYR A 113 2.05 -26.47 6.52
N GLN A 114 2.34 -26.16 7.78
CA GLN A 114 3.71 -26.15 8.30
C GLN A 114 4.28 -27.60 8.28
N PRO A 115 5.54 -27.83 7.83
CA PRO A 115 6.61 -26.86 7.53
C PRO A 115 6.74 -26.42 6.07
N ARG A 116 5.87 -26.86 5.15
CA ARG A 116 6.08 -26.66 3.70
C ARG A 116 6.13 -25.19 3.26
N PHE A 117 5.42 -24.30 3.95
CA PHE A 117 5.29 -22.88 3.58
C PHE A 117 5.87 -21.90 4.61
N ASP A 118 6.80 -22.34 5.45
CA ASP A 118 7.35 -21.50 6.54
C ASP A 118 7.95 -20.18 6.05
N ARG A 119 8.55 -20.16 4.84
CA ARG A 119 9.11 -18.95 4.21
C ARG A 119 8.08 -17.86 3.89
N LEU A 120 6.80 -18.20 3.78
CA LEU A 120 5.73 -17.23 3.50
C LEU A 120 5.16 -16.59 4.78
N ARG A 121 5.65 -16.97 5.96
CA ARG A 121 5.22 -16.40 7.23
C ARG A 121 5.69 -14.95 7.35
N SER A 122 4.74 -14.02 7.30
CA SER A 122 5.05 -12.59 7.34
C SER A 122 5.77 -12.22 8.65
N GLY A 123 6.88 -11.51 8.51
CA GLY A 123 7.70 -11.04 9.64
C GLY A 123 8.83 -11.98 10.03
N GLU A 124 8.90 -13.17 9.44
CA GLU A 124 10.00 -14.13 9.63
C GLU A 124 10.84 -14.20 8.35
N TYR A 125 12.11 -13.80 8.42
CA TYR A 125 13.03 -13.76 7.26
C TYR A 125 14.17 -14.78 7.33
N GLY A 126 14.23 -15.57 8.40
CA GLY A 126 15.31 -16.51 8.71
C GLY A 126 16.45 -15.89 9.51
N ASP A 127 17.33 -16.75 10.02
CA ASP A 127 18.56 -16.39 10.74
C ASP A 127 19.77 -17.09 10.09
N PRO A 128 20.64 -16.37 9.34
CA PRO A 128 20.61 -14.94 9.03
C PRO A 128 19.50 -14.55 8.05
N ILE A 129 19.19 -13.25 7.97
CA ILE A 129 18.12 -12.71 7.11
C ILE A 129 18.34 -13.09 5.65
N SER A 130 17.37 -13.83 5.09
CA SER A 130 17.38 -14.21 3.68
C SER A 130 16.61 -13.20 2.83
N LEU A 131 17.32 -12.50 1.94
CA LEU A 131 16.71 -11.61 0.95
C LEU A 131 15.77 -12.36 0.00
N PHE A 132 16.04 -13.64 -0.27
CA PHE A 132 15.15 -14.46 -1.08
C PHE A 132 13.79 -14.67 -0.41
N THR A 133 13.78 -14.95 0.90
CA THR A 133 12.53 -15.04 1.68
C THR A 133 11.77 -13.72 1.68
N PHE A 134 12.48 -12.60 1.85
CA PHE A 134 11.88 -11.26 1.73
C PHE A 134 11.24 -11.06 0.35
N PHE A 135 11.95 -11.39 -0.74
CA PHE A 135 11.43 -11.23 -2.09
C PHE A 135 10.18 -12.09 -2.34
N MET A 136 10.14 -13.33 -1.83
CA MET A 136 8.95 -14.17 -1.90
C MET A 136 7.75 -13.57 -1.16
N GLN A 137 7.97 -13.05 0.05
CA GLN A 137 6.93 -12.37 0.83
C GLN A 137 6.47 -11.08 0.15
N LEU A 138 7.40 -10.32 -0.44
CA LEU A 138 7.11 -9.09 -1.18
C LEU A 138 6.22 -9.36 -2.39
N ASN A 139 6.57 -10.34 -3.22
CA ASN A 139 5.75 -10.73 -4.38
C ASN A 139 4.38 -11.25 -3.96
N THR A 140 4.32 -12.01 -2.87
CA THR A 140 3.04 -12.47 -2.32
C THR A 140 2.18 -11.30 -1.87
N TRP A 141 2.78 -10.29 -1.24
CA TRP A 141 2.09 -9.06 -0.84
C TRP A 141 1.59 -8.24 -2.02
N TRP A 142 2.40 -8.07 -3.07
CA TRP A 142 1.99 -7.41 -4.31
C TRP A 142 0.87 -8.15 -5.02
N THR A 143 0.88 -9.48 -4.99
CA THR A 143 -0.21 -10.31 -5.54
C THR A 143 -1.50 -10.05 -4.76
N ILE A 144 -1.45 -9.98 -3.43
CA ILE A 144 -2.63 -9.65 -2.62
C ILE A 144 -3.18 -8.27 -2.98
N ILE A 145 -2.32 -7.26 -3.06
CA ILE A 145 -2.73 -5.89 -3.40
C ILE A 145 -3.35 -5.84 -4.80
N SER A 146 -2.76 -6.52 -5.78
CA SER A 146 -3.25 -6.49 -7.17
C SER A 146 -4.59 -7.21 -7.37
N LEU A 147 -5.04 -8.01 -6.40
CA LEU A 147 -6.34 -8.71 -6.44
C LEU A 147 -7.49 -7.85 -5.90
N VAL A 148 -7.18 -6.67 -5.37
CA VAL A 148 -8.11 -5.77 -4.69
C VAL A 148 -8.26 -4.50 -5.51
#